data_AF-A0A1Y3MRQ9-F1
#
_entry.id   AF-A0A1Y3MRQ9-F1
#
_cell.length_a   1.000
_cell.length_b   1.000
_cell.length_c   1.000
_cell.angle_alpha   90.00
_cell.angle_beta   90.00
_cell.angle_gamma   90.00
#
_symmetry.space_group_name_H-M   'P 1'
#
loop_
_entity.id
_entity.type
_entity.pdbx_description
1 polymer ?
#
loop_
_entity_poly.entity_id
_entity_poly.type
_entity_poly.pdbx_seq_one_letter_code
_entity_poly.pdbx_strand_id
1 'polypeptide(L)'
;RCGKGVGRCPTGLCCSKYGYCGNTSDYCDKGCQSEFSECNESGSGSTKIRKGARCGEGIGKCDSGLCCSKYGWCDNTSSHCGVGCQPNGTGSGSGSGSPSPTKPSDSLPTSTGKCGKNIARCAQGLCCSQYGYCGSTSDYCGKGCQSEFGKCNGNGTPKIRKGDRCGDGIVARCGSGLCCSQYGYCGSTSEYCGKRCQSEFGKCNGSGNGSQKIGKGGRCGEGIGRCASGLCCSRYGWCDNTSSHCGVGCQRQFGRCN
;
A
#
# COMPACT_ATOMS: atom_id res chain seq x y z
N ARG A 1 13.73 42.93 19.63
CA ARG A 1 12.68 43.49 20.51
C ARG A 1 11.37 43.52 19.72
N CYS A 2 10.23 43.58 20.41
CA CYS A 2 8.88 43.56 19.83
C CYS A 2 7.95 44.47 20.64
N GLY A 3 6.76 44.73 20.13
CA GLY A 3 5.75 45.57 20.79
C GLY A 3 5.40 46.83 20.01
N LYS A 4 4.55 47.66 20.60
CA LYS A 4 4.05 48.91 20.00
C LYS A 4 5.23 49.82 19.60
N GLY A 5 5.30 50.17 18.31
CA GLY A 5 6.37 51.00 17.75
C GLY A 5 7.67 50.27 17.38
N VAL A 6 7.77 48.96 17.63
CA VAL A 6 8.96 48.14 17.27
C VAL A 6 8.61 47.07 16.23
N GLY A 7 7.45 46.41 16.35
CA GLY A 7 6.98 45.41 15.41
C GLY A 7 6.89 43.99 15.98
N ARG A 8 6.69 43.02 15.08
CA ARG A 8 6.42 41.62 15.42
C ARG A 8 7.69 40.80 15.61
N CYS A 9 7.59 39.73 16.39
CA CYS A 9 8.65 38.74 16.48
C CYS A 9 8.72 37.85 15.23
N PRO A 10 9.90 37.26 14.92
CA PRO A 10 10.04 36.22 13.92
C PRO A 10 9.08 35.05 14.16
N THR A 11 8.73 34.32 13.10
CA THR A 11 7.77 33.21 13.13
C THR A 11 8.11 32.20 14.22
N GLY A 12 7.13 31.88 15.07
CA GLY A 12 7.28 30.92 16.18
C GLY A 12 7.83 31.50 17.48
N LEU A 13 8.04 32.82 17.57
CA LEU A 13 8.45 33.50 18.80
C LEU A 13 7.34 34.43 19.33
N CYS A 14 7.16 34.41 20.65
CA CYS A 14 6.21 35.23 21.38
C CYS A 14 6.84 36.54 21.87
N CYS A 15 6.03 37.59 21.93
CA CYS A 15 6.40 38.89 22.42
C CYS A 15 6.01 39.04 23.88
N SER A 16 6.99 38.95 24.78
CA SER A 16 6.78 39.13 26.22
C SER A 16 6.22 40.51 26.57
N LYS A 17 5.68 40.66 27.79
CA LYS A 17 5.23 41.96 28.33
C LYS A 17 6.32 43.05 28.34
N TYR A 18 7.59 42.63 28.30
CA TYR A 18 8.75 43.52 28.33
C TYR A 18 9.31 43.85 26.92
N GLY A 19 8.65 43.38 25.85
CA GLY A 19 9.06 43.69 24.48
C GLY A 19 10.26 42.89 23.97
N TYR A 20 10.45 41.68 24.50
CA TYR A 20 11.45 40.71 24.02
C TYR A 20 10.78 39.51 23.37
N CYS A 21 11.44 38.97 22.34
CA CYS A 21 11.00 37.78 21.62
C CYS A 21 11.59 36.52 22.26
N GLY A 22 10.77 35.50 22.48
CA GLY A 22 11.21 34.19 22.98
C GLY A 22 10.12 33.15 22.83
N ASN A 23 10.45 31.88 23.06
CA ASN A 23 9.54 30.74 22.86
C ASN A 23 9.25 29.95 24.15
N THR A 24 9.67 30.47 25.31
CA THR A 24 9.37 29.87 26.61
C THR A 24 8.13 30.50 27.23
N SER A 25 7.58 29.86 28.25
CA SER A 25 6.42 30.33 29.03
C SER A 25 6.53 31.79 29.48
N ASP A 26 7.73 32.25 29.83
CA ASP A 26 8.00 33.62 30.28
C ASP A 26 7.73 34.68 29.20
N TYR A 27 7.76 34.28 27.93
CA TYR A 27 7.50 35.13 26.77
C TYR A 27 6.11 34.92 26.20
N CYS A 28 5.61 33.69 26.24
CA CYS A 28 4.39 33.28 25.58
C CYS A 28 3.16 33.31 26.48
N ASP A 29 3.30 33.20 27.80
CA ASP A 29 2.16 33.03 28.70
C ASP A 29 1.69 34.40 29.25
N LYS A 30 1.62 34.55 30.59
CA LYS A 30 1.06 35.75 31.23
C LYS A 30 1.77 37.04 30.80
N GLY A 31 1.04 37.91 30.13
CA GLY A 31 1.52 39.22 29.67
C GLY A 31 2.14 39.21 28.27
N CYS A 32 2.06 38.11 27.53
CA CYS A 32 2.41 38.13 26.12
C CYS A 32 1.53 39.13 25.34
N GLN A 33 2.14 39.89 24.44
CA GLN A 33 1.48 40.93 23.65
C GLN A 33 0.90 40.34 22.36
N SER A 34 -0.39 40.01 22.39
CA SER A 34 -1.10 39.27 21.32
C SER A 34 -1.20 40.02 19.98
N GLU A 35 -1.05 41.35 19.97
CA GLU A 35 -1.01 42.15 18.73
C GLU A 35 0.30 41.96 17.95
N PHE A 36 1.37 41.53 18.63
CA PHE A 36 2.73 41.43 18.08
C PHE A 36 3.25 39.99 17.96
N SER A 37 2.48 39.01 18.45
CA SER A 37 2.78 37.57 18.36
C SER A 37 1.57 36.72 18.80
N GLU A 38 1.59 35.42 18.53
CA GLU A 38 0.62 34.48 19.10
C GLU A 38 1.01 34.11 20.53
N CYS A 39 0.14 34.41 21.50
CA CYS A 39 0.34 34.15 22.92
C CYS A 39 -0.34 32.86 23.38
N ASN A 40 0.25 32.20 24.36
CA ASN A 40 -0.30 31.03 25.05
C ASN A 40 -1.28 31.51 26.13
N GLU A 41 -2.56 31.54 25.81
CA GLU A 41 -3.60 31.85 26.80
C GLU A 41 -3.72 30.68 27.79
N SER A 42 -3.38 30.93 29.07
CA SER A 42 -3.66 30.03 30.18
C SER A 42 -4.78 30.62 31.05
N GLY A 43 -6.02 30.17 30.84
CA GLY A 43 -7.15 30.59 31.67
C GLY A 43 -8.52 30.12 31.19
N SER A 44 -8.89 28.88 31.56
CA SER A 44 -10.27 28.36 31.71
C SER A 44 -11.34 28.87 30.74
N GLY A 45 -11.35 28.31 29.53
CA GLY A 45 -12.40 28.53 28.53
C GLY A 45 -12.00 27.94 27.19
N SER A 46 -11.97 26.60 27.09
CA SER A 46 -11.80 25.88 25.82
C SER A 46 -10.61 26.34 24.97
N THR A 47 -9.40 26.34 25.56
CA THR A 47 -8.16 26.66 24.85
C THR A 47 -7.91 25.63 23.77
N LYS A 48 -8.01 26.13 22.55
CA LYS A 48 -7.68 25.46 21.32
C LYS A 48 -6.19 25.03 21.30
N ILE A 49 -5.88 23.74 21.46
CA ILE A 49 -4.50 23.19 21.39
C ILE A 49 -4.05 23.10 19.92
N ARG A 50 -3.22 24.07 19.53
CA ARG A 50 -2.79 24.32 18.14
C ARG A 50 -1.79 23.27 17.61
N LYS A 51 -1.51 23.33 16.31
CA LYS A 51 -0.55 22.47 15.62
C LYS A 51 0.85 22.63 16.24
N GLY A 52 1.50 21.51 16.54
CA GLY A 52 2.79 21.46 17.23
C GLY A 52 2.70 21.56 18.76
N ALA A 53 1.52 21.71 19.36
CA ALA A 53 1.38 21.69 20.81
C ALA A 53 1.22 20.26 21.37
N ARG A 54 1.52 20.10 22.66
CA ARG A 54 1.36 18.85 23.40
C ARG A 54 -0.13 18.55 23.60
N CYS A 55 -0.49 17.28 23.52
CA CYS A 55 -1.86 16.80 23.71
C CYS A 55 -1.85 15.41 24.35
N GLY A 56 -3.03 14.95 24.76
CA GLY A 56 -3.20 13.63 25.36
C GLY A 56 -3.75 13.70 26.78
N GLU A 57 -3.71 12.57 27.47
CA GLU A 57 -4.23 12.42 28.84
C GLU A 57 -3.51 13.40 29.78
N GLY A 58 -4.28 14.18 30.55
CA GLY A 58 -3.76 15.23 31.43
C GLY A 58 -3.34 16.54 30.75
N ILE A 59 -3.30 16.62 29.42
CA ILE A 59 -2.89 17.83 28.67
C ILE A 59 -4.06 18.48 27.92
N GLY A 60 -4.97 17.67 27.35
CA GLY A 60 -6.17 18.14 26.66
C GLY A 60 -6.20 17.83 25.17
N LYS A 61 -7.18 18.42 24.45
CA LYS A 61 -7.53 18.07 23.06
C LYS A 61 -7.03 19.07 22.02
N CYS A 62 -6.53 18.55 20.90
CA CYS A 62 -6.12 19.33 19.73
C CYS A 62 -7.29 20.08 19.08
N ASP A 63 -6.96 21.18 18.42
CA ASP A 63 -7.89 21.97 17.61
C ASP A 63 -8.59 21.20 16.53
N SER A 64 -9.79 21.69 16.18
CA SER A 64 -10.60 21.18 15.09
C SER A 64 -9.76 21.00 13.83
N GLY A 65 -9.67 19.76 13.36
CA GLY A 65 -8.85 19.40 12.19
C GLY A 65 -7.43 18.91 12.50
N LEU A 66 -7.06 18.82 13.79
CA LEU A 66 -5.76 18.30 14.24
C LEU A 66 -5.94 17.00 15.04
N CYS A 67 -5.01 16.08 14.83
CA CYS A 67 -4.92 14.78 15.46
C CYS A 67 -3.85 14.79 16.53
N CYS A 68 -4.12 14.14 17.67
CA CYS A 68 -3.13 13.94 18.70
C CYS A 68 -2.35 12.66 18.42
N SER A 69 -1.09 12.75 18.03
CA SER A 69 -0.28 11.56 17.71
C SER A 69 -0.05 10.65 18.92
N LYS A 70 0.43 9.42 18.69
CA LYS A 70 0.80 8.49 19.76
C LYS A 70 1.87 9.03 20.73
N TYR A 71 2.58 10.09 20.33
CA TYR A 71 3.62 10.74 21.12
C TYR A 71 3.11 11.99 21.85
N GLY A 72 1.81 12.31 21.75
CA GLY A 72 1.19 13.44 22.43
C GLY A 72 1.48 14.79 21.76
N TRP A 73 1.39 14.84 20.43
CA TRP A 73 1.59 16.07 19.64
C TRP A 73 0.48 16.29 18.61
N CYS A 74 -0.02 17.52 18.49
CA CYS A 74 -1.07 17.90 17.56
C CYS A 74 -0.55 18.18 16.15
N ASP A 75 -1.06 17.49 15.12
CA ASP A 75 -0.79 17.79 13.71
C ASP A 75 -1.93 17.28 12.82
N ASN A 76 -1.98 17.66 11.54
CA ASN A 76 -2.93 17.19 10.53
C ASN A 76 -2.30 16.24 9.49
N THR A 77 -1.01 15.93 9.60
CA THR A 77 -0.35 14.97 8.71
C THR A 77 -0.82 13.54 8.94
N SER A 78 -0.77 12.71 7.89
CA SER A 78 -1.16 11.30 7.93
C SER A 78 -0.36 10.47 8.95
N SER A 79 0.86 10.87 9.29
CA SER A 79 1.68 10.24 10.34
C SER A 79 1.15 10.52 11.76
N HIS A 80 0.44 11.63 11.97
CA HIS A 80 -0.13 12.02 13.27
C HIS A 80 -1.61 11.62 13.40
N CYS A 81 -2.34 11.64 12.28
CA CYS A 81 -3.73 11.19 12.18
C CYS A 81 -3.88 9.68 11.92
N GLY A 82 -2.76 8.97 11.74
CA GLY A 82 -2.74 7.55 11.42
C GLY A 82 -2.75 6.64 12.65
N VAL A 83 -1.98 5.55 12.56
CA VAL A 83 -1.94 4.50 13.58
C VAL A 83 -1.42 5.05 14.91
N GLY A 84 -2.22 4.92 15.97
CA GLY A 84 -1.88 5.37 17.31
C GLY A 84 -2.30 6.81 17.62
N CYS A 85 -3.14 7.44 16.79
CA CYS A 85 -3.81 8.70 17.14
C CYS A 85 -4.59 8.54 18.46
N GLN A 86 -4.32 9.42 19.42
CA GLN A 86 -4.99 9.46 20.71
C GLN A 86 -6.38 10.08 20.57
N PRO A 87 -7.37 9.65 21.38
CA PRO A 87 -8.76 10.12 21.32
C PRO A 87 -8.95 11.60 21.67
N ASN A 88 -7.86 12.31 22.00
CA ASN A 88 -7.84 13.74 22.24
C ASN A 88 -7.54 14.58 20.98
N GLY A 89 -7.48 13.99 19.78
CA GLY A 89 -7.52 14.74 18.51
C GLY A 89 -8.95 14.97 18.03
N THR A 90 -9.27 16.14 17.47
CA THR A 90 -10.57 16.42 16.81
C THR A 90 -10.48 16.40 15.27
N GLY A 91 -9.34 15.95 14.73
CA GLY A 91 -9.15 15.72 13.31
C GLY A 91 -9.97 14.54 12.80
N SER A 92 -11.19 14.81 12.33
CA SER A 92 -11.92 13.98 11.38
C SER A 92 -11.06 13.80 10.12
N GLY A 93 -10.28 12.72 10.07
CA GLY A 93 -10.04 12.06 8.79
C GLY A 93 -11.36 11.45 8.36
N SER A 94 -12.05 12.09 7.42
CA SER A 94 -13.25 11.55 6.79
C SER A 94 -12.99 10.14 6.26
N GLY A 95 -13.40 9.17 7.04
CA GLY A 95 -13.75 7.80 6.70
C GLY A 95 -14.85 7.42 7.69
N SER A 96 -16.07 7.79 7.32
CA SER A 96 -17.30 7.83 8.12
C SER A 96 -17.52 6.63 9.07
N GLY A 97 -17.95 6.93 10.30
CA GLY A 97 -18.60 5.97 11.19
C GLY A 97 -18.47 6.31 12.67
N SER A 98 -19.33 7.20 13.17
CA SER A 98 -19.51 7.46 14.61
C SER A 98 -20.14 6.24 15.31
N PRO A 99 -19.74 5.83 16.53
CA PRO A 99 -20.52 4.91 17.32
C PRO A 99 -21.58 5.70 18.11
N SER A 100 -22.84 5.64 17.66
CA SER A 100 -23.98 5.92 18.54
C SER A 100 -24.36 4.61 19.24
N PRO A 101 -24.78 4.62 20.52
CA PRO A 101 -24.86 3.42 21.33
C PRO A 101 -26.18 2.71 21.06
N THR A 102 -26.17 1.57 20.40
CA THR A 102 -27.23 0.57 20.62
C THR A 102 -26.87 -0.82 20.10
N LYS A 103 -26.91 -1.77 21.05
CA LYS A 103 -27.18 -3.21 20.94
C LYS A 103 -26.02 -4.13 20.50
N PRO A 104 -25.69 -5.16 21.31
CA PRO A 104 -24.56 -6.06 21.07
C PRO A 104 -24.88 -7.06 19.96
N SER A 105 -24.03 -7.12 18.94
CA SER A 105 -23.81 -8.31 18.12
C SER A 105 -22.39 -8.30 17.55
N ASP A 106 -21.51 -9.09 18.14
CA ASP A 106 -20.44 -9.89 17.51
C ASP A 106 -19.43 -9.26 16.51
N SER A 107 -19.34 -7.93 16.36
CA SER A 107 -18.29 -7.34 15.51
C SER A 107 -17.06 -6.94 16.34
N LEU A 108 -15.99 -7.72 16.23
CA LEU A 108 -14.68 -7.46 16.83
C LEU A 108 -14.09 -6.10 16.38
N PRO A 109 -13.44 -5.34 17.27
CA PRO A 109 -12.80 -4.07 16.92
C PRO A 109 -11.64 -4.29 15.94
N THR A 110 -11.22 -3.23 15.24
CA THR A 110 -10.10 -3.30 14.28
C THR A 110 -8.79 -2.81 14.93
N SER A 111 -7.66 -3.49 14.67
CA SER A 111 -6.37 -3.30 15.34
C SER A 111 -5.18 -3.43 14.37
N THR A 112 -4.08 -2.75 14.64
CA THR A 112 -2.78 -2.96 13.98
C THR A 112 -1.79 -3.74 14.85
N GLY A 113 -2.19 -4.09 16.07
CA GLY A 113 -1.37 -4.79 17.06
C GLY A 113 -1.82 -6.24 17.22
N LYS A 114 -2.56 -6.56 18.29
CA LYS A 114 -3.11 -7.90 18.52
C LYS A 114 -4.40 -8.13 17.73
N CYS A 115 -4.64 -9.38 17.36
CA CYS A 115 -5.83 -9.87 16.66
C CYS A 115 -6.20 -11.28 17.12
N GLY A 116 -7.39 -11.72 16.74
CA GLY A 116 -7.91 -13.05 17.09
C GLY A 116 -9.33 -12.98 17.63
N LYS A 117 -9.90 -14.16 17.87
CA LYS A 117 -11.22 -14.33 18.47
C LYS A 117 -11.30 -13.57 19.79
N ASN A 118 -12.37 -12.80 19.99
CA ASN A 118 -12.59 -11.95 21.17
C ASN A 118 -11.55 -10.84 21.41
N ILE A 119 -10.58 -10.64 20.51
CA ILE A 119 -9.58 -9.56 20.59
C ILE A 119 -9.90 -8.47 19.57
N ALA A 120 -9.59 -8.71 18.30
CA ALA A 120 -9.72 -7.73 17.22
C ALA A 120 -9.52 -8.38 15.85
N ARG A 121 -10.00 -7.73 14.80
CA ARG A 121 -9.60 -7.97 13.42
C ARG A 121 -8.45 -7.04 13.05
N CYS A 122 -7.55 -7.49 12.20
CA CYS A 122 -6.48 -6.66 11.69
C CYS A 122 -7.01 -5.58 10.74
N ALA A 123 -6.35 -4.41 10.78
CA ALA A 123 -6.61 -3.31 9.87
C ALA A 123 -6.47 -3.73 8.41
N GLN A 124 -7.11 -2.98 7.52
CA GLN A 124 -7.21 -3.34 6.12
C GLN A 124 -5.84 -3.59 5.48
N GLY A 125 -5.69 -4.76 4.85
CA GLY A 125 -4.44 -5.17 4.21
C GLY A 125 -3.45 -5.89 5.12
N LEU A 126 -3.70 -5.98 6.43
CA LEU A 126 -2.87 -6.72 7.38
C LEU A 126 -3.40 -8.14 7.60
N CYS A 127 -2.48 -9.06 7.84
CA CYS A 127 -2.72 -10.46 8.16
C CYS A 127 -2.70 -10.67 9.67
N CYS A 128 -3.59 -11.52 10.17
CA CYS A 128 -3.54 -11.97 11.56
C CYS A 128 -2.72 -13.25 11.62
N SER A 129 -1.51 -13.17 12.16
CA SER A 129 -0.61 -14.32 12.30
C SER A 129 -1.24 -15.44 13.13
N GLN A 130 -0.67 -16.64 13.06
CA GLN A 130 -1.02 -17.76 13.95
C GLN A 130 -0.86 -17.42 15.44
N TYR A 131 -0.04 -16.41 15.76
CA TYR A 131 0.24 -15.95 17.12
C TYR A 131 -0.67 -14.80 17.58
N GLY A 132 -1.65 -14.38 16.77
CA GLY A 132 -2.60 -13.34 17.16
C GLY A 132 -2.04 -11.91 17.08
N TYR A 133 -1.16 -11.66 16.11
CA TYR A 133 -0.62 -10.34 15.82
C TYR A 133 -0.85 -9.94 14.37
N CYS A 134 -1.06 -8.65 14.14
CA CYS A 134 -1.24 -8.04 12.83
C CYS A 134 0.09 -7.65 12.20
N GLY A 135 0.24 -7.98 10.92
CA GLY A 135 1.40 -7.56 10.13
C GLY A 135 1.21 -7.88 8.65
N SER A 136 2.15 -7.43 7.82
CA SER A 136 2.07 -7.56 6.34
C SER A 136 3.14 -8.46 5.75
N THR A 137 4.09 -8.95 6.54
CA THR A 137 5.16 -9.85 6.04
C THR A 137 4.69 -11.30 5.96
N SER A 138 5.48 -12.16 5.30
CA SER A 138 5.25 -13.59 5.19
C SER A 138 5.01 -14.27 6.55
N ASP A 139 5.64 -13.78 7.61
CA ASP A 139 5.52 -14.38 8.96
C ASP A 139 4.12 -14.19 9.55
N TYR A 140 3.43 -13.12 9.13
CA TYR A 140 2.05 -12.85 9.54
C TYR A 140 1.04 -13.42 8.55
N CYS A 141 1.37 -13.38 7.27
CA CYS A 141 0.46 -13.72 6.18
C CYS A 141 0.55 -15.17 5.70
N GLY A 142 1.58 -15.90 6.13
CA GLY A 142 1.90 -17.24 5.71
C GLY A 142 1.07 -18.32 6.39
N LYS A 143 1.68 -19.50 6.58
CA LYS A 143 1.02 -20.67 7.15
C LYS A 143 0.48 -20.36 8.56
N GLY A 144 -0.79 -20.70 8.80
CA GLY A 144 -1.45 -20.48 10.09
C GLY A 144 -2.05 -19.08 10.29
N CYS A 145 -2.04 -18.23 9.26
CA CYS A 145 -2.75 -16.96 9.34
C CYS A 145 -4.26 -17.17 9.57
N GLN A 146 -4.82 -16.40 10.51
CA GLN A 146 -6.22 -16.47 10.94
C GLN A 146 -7.12 -15.58 10.05
N SER A 147 -7.69 -16.17 9.00
CA SER A 147 -8.44 -15.44 7.95
C SER A 147 -9.71 -14.74 8.41
N GLU A 148 -10.31 -15.19 9.51
CA GLU A 148 -11.45 -14.51 10.15
C GLU A 148 -11.06 -13.14 10.73
N PHE A 149 -9.79 -13.00 11.11
CA PHE A 149 -9.26 -11.82 11.80
C PHE A 149 -8.21 -11.07 10.98
N GLY A 150 -7.93 -11.43 9.73
CA GLY A 150 -6.97 -10.72 8.88
C GLY A 150 -6.91 -11.23 7.45
N LYS A 151 -6.19 -10.51 6.60
CA LYS A 151 -6.11 -10.78 5.16
C LYS A 151 -5.01 -11.79 4.81
N CYS A 152 -5.20 -13.05 5.17
CA CYS A 152 -4.21 -14.09 4.92
C CYS A 152 -3.89 -14.27 3.44
N ASN A 153 -2.64 -14.65 3.13
CA ASN A 153 -2.20 -15.01 1.77
C ASN A 153 -2.75 -16.39 1.34
N GLY A 154 -4.04 -16.61 1.60
CA GLY A 154 -4.83 -17.74 1.14
C GLY A 154 -6.07 -17.32 0.35
N ASN A 155 -6.48 -16.04 0.31
CA ASN A 155 -7.56 -15.64 -0.62
C ASN A 155 -7.68 -14.13 -0.95
N GLY A 156 -6.58 -13.38 -0.95
CA GLY A 156 -6.65 -11.96 -1.31
C GLY A 156 -5.30 -11.31 -1.47
N THR A 157 -4.46 -11.82 -2.38
CA THR A 157 -3.29 -11.04 -2.83
C THR A 157 -3.75 -9.65 -3.28
N PRO A 158 -3.04 -8.55 -2.95
CA PRO A 158 -3.19 -7.31 -3.69
C PRO A 158 -3.16 -7.66 -5.19
N LYS A 159 -4.20 -7.29 -5.94
CA LYS A 159 -4.19 -7.54 -7.39
C LYS A 159 -3.10 -6.66 -7.96
N ILE A 160 -1.89 -7.20 -8.16
CA ILE A 160 -0.77 -6.52 -8.78
C ILE A 160 -1.21 -6.14 -10.21
N ARG A 161 -1.34 -4.83 -10.45
CA ARG A 161 -1.91 -4.25 -11.68
C ARG A 161 -0.80 -3.93 -12.67
N LYS A 162 -1.20 -3.44 -13.85
CA LYS A 162 -0.26 -2.92 -14.84
C LYS A 162 0.55 -1.77 -14.25
N GLY A 163 1.87 -1.83 -14.37
CA GLY A 163 2.82 -0.86 -13.81
C GLY A 163 3.34 -1.20 -12.41
N ASP A 164 2.72 -2.14 -11.70
CA ASP A 164 3.20 -2.55 -10.38
C ASP A 164 4.44 -3.45 -10.48
N ARG A 165 5.21 -3.49 -9.39
CA ARG A 165 6.39 -4.36 -9.29
C ARG A 165 5.98 -5.84 -9.18
N CYS A 166 6.80 -6.72 -9.73
CA CYS A 166 6.68 -8.18 -9.65
C CYS A 166 8.05 -8.85 -9.64
N GLY A 167 8.07 -10.16 -9.44
CA GLY A 167 9.29 -10.97 -9.53
C GLY A 167 9.81 -11.42 -8.17
N ASP A 168 10.89 -12.19 -8.20
CA ASP A 168 11.49 -12.86 -7.04
C ASP A 168 11.95 -11.89 -5.95
N GLY A 169 12.50 -10.73 -6.35
CA GLY A 169 12.97 -9.71 -5.41
C GLY A 169 11.90 -9.14 -4.47
N ILE A 170 10.62 -9.33 -4.78
CA ILE A 170 9.50 -8.99 -3.88
C ILE A 170 8.46 -10.12 -3.77
N VAL A 171 8.79 -11.31 -4.28
CA VAL A 171 7.93 -12.51 -4.37
C VAL A 171 6.48 -12.18 -4.77
N ALA A 172 6.32 -11.37 -5.83
CA ALA A 172 5.01 -10.86 -6.24
C ALA A 172 4.64 -11.27 -7.67
N ARG A 173 3.41 -11.75 -7.84
CA ARG A 173 2.86 -12.24 -9.11
C ARG A 173 1.85 -11.25 -9.69
N CYS A 174 1.98 -10.96 -10.99
CA CYS A 174 1.09 -10.07 -11.71
C CYS A 174 -0.34 -10.61 -11.73
N GLY A 175 -1.30 -9.68 -11.76
CA GLY A 175 -2.73 -9.98 -11.90
C GLY A 175 -3.05 -10.73 -13.19
N SER A 176 -4.25 -11.32 -13.23
CA SER A 176 -4.71 -12.15 -14.34
C SER A 176 -4.50 -11.51 -15.71
N GLY A 177 -3.73 -12.17 -16.58
CA GLY A 177 -3.49 -11.68 -17.95
C GLY A 177 -2.23 -10.84 -18.12
N LEU A 178 -1.56 -10.45 -17.03
CA LEU A 178 -0.35 -9.64 -17.07
C LEU A 178 0.92 -10.50 -16.97
N CYS A 179 1.96 -9.99 -17.61
CA CYS A 179 3.30 -10.56 -17.70
C CYS A 179 4.22 -9.84 -16.72
N CYS A 180 5.11 -10.59 -16.07
CA CYS A 180 6.17 -9.99 -15.27
C CYS A 180 7.42 -9.83 -16.13
N SER A 181 7.79 -8.59 -16.45
CA SER A 181 8.96 -8.33 -17.31
C SER A 181 10.26 -8.78 -16.64
N GLN A 182 11.34 -8.85 -17.42
CA GLN A 182 12.69 -9.11 -16.88
C GLN A 182 13.14 -8.05 -15.85
N TYR A 183 12.51 -6.86 -15.86
CA TYR A 183 12.81 -5.77 -14.94
C TYR A 183 11.92 -5.76 -13.70
N GLY A 184 11.04 -6.75 -13.54
CA GLY A 184 10.16 -6.87 -12.39
C GLY A 184 9.00 -5.89 -12.40
N TYR A 185 8.39 -5.67 -13.57
CA TYR A 185 7.17 -4.87 -13.71
C TYR A 185 6.07 -5.64 -14.42
N CYS A 186 4.83 -5.40 -14.03
CA CYS A 186 3.66 -6.02 -14.64
C CYS A 186 3.15 -5.23 -15.85
N GLY A 187 2.90 -5.93 -16.96
CA GLY A 187 2.31 -5.32 -18.15
C GLY A 187 1.81 -6.34 -19.15
N SER A 188 1.21 -5.87 -20.24
CA SER A 188 0.53 -6.72 -21.23
C SER A 188 1.11 -6.62 -22.64
N THR A 189 2.11 -5.76 -22.87
CA THR A 189 2.73 -5.60 -24.18
C THR A 189 3.87 -6.61 -24.38
N SER A 190 4.32 -6.78 -25.62
CA SER A 190 5.42 -7.66 -25.97
C SER A 190 6.73 -7.36 -25.23
N GLU A 191 6.93 -6.15 -24.73
CA GLU A 191 8.08 -5.79 -23.89
C GLU A 191 8.04 -6.48 -22.52
N TYR A 192 6.85 -6.63 -21.93
CA TYR A 192 6.65 -7.29 -20.64
C TYR A 192 6.53 -8.79 -20.81
N CYS A 193 5.91 -9.21 -21.91
CA CYS A 193 5.56 -10.60 -22.19
C CYS A 193 6.57 -11.33 -23.07
N GLY A 194 7.60 -10.63 -23.56
CA GLY A 194 8.58 -11.13 -24.51
C GLY A 194 9.68 -12.00 -23.89
N LYS A 195 10.85 -12.00 -24.53
CA LYS A 195 12.01 -12.77 -24.05
C LYS A 195 12.39 -12.31 -22.64
N ARG A 196 12.60 -13.27 -21.73
CA ARG A 196 12.95 -13.08 -20.31
C ARG A 196 11.83 -12.55 -19.40
N CYS A 197 10.58 -12.65 -19.84
CA CYS A 197 9.46 -12.56 -18.92
C CYS A 197 9.56 -13.65 -17.83
N GLN A 198 9.31 -13.28 -16.57
CA GLN A 198 9.42 -14.16 -15.40
C GLN A 198 8.11 -14.96 -15.21
N SER A 199 8.09 -16.20 -15.70
CA SER A 199 6.88 -17.04 -15.78
C SER A 199 6.26 -17.45 -14.46
N GLU A 200 7.07 -17.57 -13.41
CA GLU A 200 6.60 -17.80 -12.04
C GLU A 200 5.73 -16.63 -11.54
N PHE A 201 5.95 -15.44 -12.09
CA PHE A 201 5.35 -14.20 -11.63
C PHE A 201 4.42 -13.53 -12.66
N GLY A 202 4.18 -14.14 -13.84
CA GLY A 202 3.25 -13.61 -14.84
C GLY A 202 3.04 -14.50 -16.06
N LYS A 203 2.09 -14.11 -16.92
CA LYS A 203 1.70 -14.89 -18.12
C LYS A 203 2.57 -14.57 -19.35
N CYS A 204 3.78 -15.09 -19.39
CA CYS A 204 4.73 -14.82 -20.47
C CYS A 204 4.35 -15.47 -21.81
N ASN A 205 4.55 -14.75 -22.93
CA ASN A 205 4.24 -15.24 -24.29
C ASN A 205 5.18 -16.36 -24.78
N GLY A 206 6.15 -16.75 -23.96
CA GLY A 206 7.07 -17.86 -24.20
C GLY A 206 7.11 -18.90 -23.06
N SER A 207 6.21 -18.80 -22.08
CA SER A 207 6.07 -19.82 -21.04
C SER A 207 4.76 -20.57 -21.21
N GLY A 208 4.64 -21.19 -22.38
CA GLY A 208 3.68 -22.25 -22.60
C GLY A 208 4.25 -23.51 -21.97
N ASN A 209 3.87 -23.80 -20.73
CA ASN A 209 4.00 -25.14 -20.19
C ASN A 209 3.14 -26.07 -21.07
N GLY A 210 3.81 -26.83 -21.94
CA GLY A 210 3.36 -28.12 -22.48
C GLY A 210 2.08 -28.22 -23.33
N SER A 211 1.41 -27.14 -23.76
CA SER A 211 0.18 -27.32 -24.57
C SER A 211 -0.33 -26.14 -25.41
N GLN A 212 0.44 -25.06 -25.62
CA GLN A 212 0.05 -24.05 -26.61
C GLN A 212 0.67 -24.37 -27.97
N LYS A 213 -0.20 -24.75 -28.90
CA LYS A 213 0.20 -25.12 -30.25
C LYS A 213 0.58 -23.88 -31.06
N ILE A 214 1.67 -23.97 -31.83
CA ILE A 214 2.32 -22.85 -32.51
C ILE A 214 1.57 -22.47 -33.80
N GLY A 215 1.17 -21.20 -33.92
CA GLY A 215 0.39 -20.70 -35.06
C GLY A 215 1.16 -20.66 -36.40
N LYS A 216 0.46 -20.34 -37.50
CA LYS A 216 1.04 -20.23 -38.85
C LYS A 216 2.13 -19.14 -38.88
N GLY A 217 3.26 -19.44 -39.51
CA GLY A 217 4.46 -18.58 -39.50
C GLY A 217 5.29 -18.68 -38.21
N GLY A 218 4.90 -19.50 -37.24
CA GLY A 218 5.70 -19.76 -36.04
C GLY A 218 6.80 -20.80 -36.25
N ARG A 219 7.85 -20.76 -35.43
CA ARG A 219 8.94 -21.75 -35.42
C ARG A 219 8.48 -23.02 -34.70
N CYS A 220 8.84 -24.19 -35.23
CA CYS A 220 8.52 -25.49 -34.64
C CYS A 220 9.73 -26.43 -34.73
N GLY A 221 9.66 -27.54 -33.99
CA GLY A 221 10.73 -28.54 -33.95
C GLY A 221 11.13 -28.89 -32.53
N GLU A 222 12.14 -29.75 -32.43
CA GLU A 222 12.74 -30.14 -31.16
C GLU A 222 13.22 -28.91 -30.37
N GLY A 223 12.89 -28.86 -29.08
CA GLY A 223 13.18 -27.71 -28.21
C GLY A 223 12.33 -26.45 -28.47
N ILE A 224 11.49 -26.41 -29.52
CA ILE A 224 10.60 -25.28 -29.82
C ILE A 224 9.13 -25.64 -29.59
N GLY A 225 8.69 -26.81 -30.04
CA GLY A 225 7.31 -27.31 -29.83
C GLY A 225 6.54 -27.61 -31.12
N ARG A 226 5.25 -27.97 -30.97
CA ARG A 226 4.38 -28.44 -32.05
C ARG A 226 3.50 -27.32 -32.62
N CYS A 227 3.26 -27.33 -33.93
CA CYS A 227 2.31 -26.46 -34.62
C CYS A 227 0.85 -26.69 -34.19
N ALA A 228 0.03 -25.67 -34.39
CA ALA A 228 -1.41 -25.68 -34.23
C ALA A 228 -2.08 -26.79 -35.03
N SER A 229 -3.25 -27.23 -34.55
CA SER A 229 -4.05 -28.24 -35.25
C SER A 229 -4.27 -27.80 -36.70
N GLY A 230 -3.97 -28.68 -37.65
CA GLY A 230 -4.10 -28.39 -39.08
C GLY A 230 -2.87 -27.75 -39.73
N LEU A 231 -1.79 -27.50 -38.98
CA LEU A 231 -0.52 -27.00 -39.50
C LEU A 231 0.57 -28.08 -39.48
N CYS A 232 1.47 -27.97 -40.43
CA CYS A 232 2.61 -28.82 -40.71
C CYS A 232 3.89 -28.14 -40.23
N CYS A 233 4.81 -28.91 -39.66
CA CYS A 233 6.14 -28.41 -39.32
C CYS A 233 7.11 -28.78 -40.44
N SER A 234 7.55 -27.81 -41.23
CA SER A 234 8.42 -28.08 -42.38
C SER A 234 9.80 -28.61 -41.97
N ARG A 235 10.57 -29.12 -42.94
CA ARG A 235 11.97 -29.52 -42.71
C ARG A 235 12.86 -28.40 -42.16
N TYR A 236 12.43 -27.14 -42.29
CA TYR A 236 13.14 -25.96 -41.81
C TYR A 236 12.61 -25.43 -40.47
N GLY A 237 11.65 -26.14 -39.86
CA GLY A 237 11.13 -25.79 -38.54
C GLY A 237 10.18 -24.59 -38.55
N TRP A 238 9.26 -24.55 -39.52
CA TRP A 238 8.21 -23.52 -39.63
C TRP A 238 6.82 -24.13 -39.78
N CYS A 239 5.84 -23.51 -39.14
CA CYS A 239 4.43 -23.90 -39.18
C CYS A 239 3.68 -23.29 -40.37
N ASP A 240 3.17 -24.12 -41.28
CA ASP A 240 2.27 -23.70 -42.37
C ASP A 240 1.35 -24.87 -42.79
N ASN A 241 0.37 -24.65 -43.66
CA ASN A 241 -0.53 -25.67 -44.23
C ASN A 241 -0.34 -25.88 -45.74
N THR A 242 0.72 -25.33 -46.34
CA THR A 242 1.02 -25.50 -47.77
C THR A 242 1.64 -26.87 -48.06
N SER A 243 1.44 -27.37 -49.28
CA SER A 243 1.99 -28.67 -49.73
C SER A 243 3.51 -28.75 -49.58
N SER A 244 4.24 -27.64 -49.76
CA SER A 244 5.68 -27.55 -49.57
C SER A 244 6.12 -27.74 -48.11
N HIS A 245 5.27 -27.41 -47.14
CA HIS A 245 5.53 -27.59 -45.71
C HIS A 245 5.07 -28.95 -45.20
N CYS A 246 4.00 -29.51 -45.79
CA CYS A 246 3.39 -30.76 -45.38
C CYS A 246 3.97 -32.00 -46.07
N GLY A 247 4.73 -31.83 -47.16
CA GLY A 247 5.31 -32.90 -47.96
C GLY A 247 6.66 -33.42 -47.43
N VAL A 248 7.59 -33.70 -48.36
CA VAL A 248 8.88 -34.34 -48.05
C VAL A 248 9.68 -33.54 -47.02
N GLY A 249 10.04 -34.19 -45.90
CA GLY A 249 10.81 -33.60 -44.81
C GLY A 249 9.98 -32.91 -43.73
N CYS A 250 8.65 -33.00 -43.78
CA CYS A 250 7.79 -32.54 -42.69
C CYS A 250 8.05 -33.33 -41.39
N GLN A 251 8.17 -32.62 -40.27
CA GLN A 251 8.49 -33.17 -38.97
C GLN A 251 7.22 -33.65 -38.24
N ARG A 252 6.87 -34.93 -38.41
CA ARG A 252 5.62 -35.54 -37.90
C ARG A 252 5.41 -35.41 -36.39
N GLN A 253 6.49 -35.35 -35.61
CA GLN A 253 6.40 -35.14 -34.16
C GLN A 253 5.97 -33.72 -33.81
N PHE A 254 6.11 -32.74 -34.71
CA PHE A 254 5.85 -31.33 -34.45
C PHE A 254 4.75 -30.71 -35.31
N GLY A 255 4.11 -31.47 -36.20
CA GLY A 255 2.96 -31.01 -36.99
C GLY A 255 2.30 -32.14 -37.77
N ARG A 256 1.22 -31.82 -38.49
CA ARG A 256 0.59 -32.77 -39.42
C ARG A 256 1.47 -32.89 -40.67
N CYS A 257 1.68 -34.09 -41.21
CA CYS A 257 2.40 -34.30 -42.46
C CYS A 257 1.61 -35.25 -43.35
N ASN A 258 1.67 -35.01 -44.66
CA ASN A 258 1.02 -35.83 -45.67
C ASN A 258 2.00 -36.93 -46.11
#